data_AF-A0A7S0PNU3-F1
#
_entry.id   AF-A0A7S0PNU3-F1
#
_cell.length_a   1.000
_cell.length_b   1.000
_cell.length_c   1.000
_cell.angle_alpha   90.00
_cell.angle_beta   90.00
_cell.angle_gamma   90.00
#
_symmetry.space_group_name_H-M   'P 1'
#
loop_
_entity.id
_entity.type
_entity.pdbx_description
1 polymer ?
#
loop_
_entity_poly.entity_id
_entity_poly.type
_entity_poly.pdbx_seq_one_letter_code
_entity_poly.pdbx_strand_id
1 'polypeptide(L)'
;MLASGQRTKDDAVDADAARERGNARYRQGAYGEAIDAYTESLRIAPSAAAHANRAMARLKLKDYNGVVEDCDACAALEPDYGSKVYHRRGVAKRELGEYLESVMDFERALRLEPTSGFLKEERKKSQRAFELEAKTRPTQTRYRVRIDDDDEDKGWATRSEAVAMECVRADDDMESESEEEVTIRRSRSTADAASAAEQSPAASIDVVNTDLVKAATKIATSKPLAPPRNGAEFEKTYRRAMKLASSSSADARVDVLRLVPVAKIPSMFAGGLDPDILTDVTTTVVRDMLAIDPPCALEWLDALPKLPRFAVSLALAPPPARDVLVRAFDAVVIERDAVARARGAFAL
;
A
#
# COMPACT_ATOMS: atom_id res chain seq x y z
N MET A 1 2.29 37.33 21.05
CA MET A 1 1.56 36.52 22.05
C MET A 1 0.11 36.43 21.60
N LEU A 2 -0.30 35.31 21.00
CA LEU A 2 -1.71 35.06 20.68
C LEU A 2 -2.22 33.98 21.63
N ALA A 3 -3.36 34.27 22.24
CA ALA A 3 -3.91 33.64 23.43
C ALA A 3 -4.14 32.13 23.24
N SER A 4 -3.35 31.32 23.93
CA SER A 4 -3.72 29.96 24.30
C SER A 4 -4.82 30.04 25.37
N GLY A 5 -6.05 30.24 24.94
CA GLY A 5 -7.24 30.19 25.78
C GLY A 5 -7.34 28.82 26.44
N GLN A 6 -7.26 28.78 27.76
CA GLN A 6 -7.51 27.57 28.53
C GLN A 6 -8.99 27.20 28.35
N ARG A 7 -9.25 26.08 27.66
CA ARG A 7 -10.59 25.49 27.55
C ARG A 7 -11.09 25.15 28.94
N THR A 8 -12.23 25.70 29.30
CA THR A 8 -12.86 25.46 30.60
C THR A 8 -13.64 24.14 30.58
N LYS A 9 -13.94 23.60 31.76
CA LYS A 9 -14.79 22.40 31.89
C LYS A 9 -16.19 22.63 31.29
N ASP A 10 -16.66 23.87 31.33
CA ASP A 10 -17.97 24.27 30.81
C ASP A 10 -17.97 24.24 29.26
N ASP A 11 -16.87 24.66 28.61
CA ASP A 11 -16.72 24.55 27.15
C ASP A 11 -16.80 23.10 26.66
N ALA A 12 -16.25 22.15 27.42
CA ALA A 12 -16.33 20.73 27.08
C ALA A 12 -17.78 20.19 27.17
N VAL A 13 -18.53 20.63 28.18
CA VAL A 13 -19.95 20.27 28.34
C VAL A 13 -20.79 20.86 27.20
N ASP A 14 -20.52 22.10 26.81
CA ASP A 14 -21.21 22.75 25.70
C ASP A 14 -20.89 22.10 24.35
N ALA A 15 -19.64 21.69 24.13
CA ALA A 15 -19.23 20.94 22.94
C ALA A 15 -19.96 19.58 22.86
N ASP A 16 -20.07 18.85 23.97
CA ASP A 16 -20.80 17.59 24.03
C ASP A 16 -22.30 17.78 23.81
N ALA A 17 -22.90 18.83 24.37
CA ALA A 17 -24.29 19.17 24.13
C ALA A 17 -24.55 19.46 22.65
N ALA A 18 -23.66 20.19 21.98
CA ALA A 18 -23.74 20.43 20.53
C ALA A 18 -23.61 19.13 19.72
N ARG A 19 -22.69 18.24 20.12
CA ARG A 19 -22.51 16.92 19.50
C ARG A 19 -23.77 16.06 19.65
N GLU A 20 -24.40 16.04 20.81
CA GLU A 20 -25.65 15.29 21.02
C GLU A 20 -26.84 15.87 20.26
N ARG A 21 -26.91 17.20 20.10
CA ARG A 21 -27.88 17.82 19.17
C ARG A 21 -27.66 17.32 17.74
N GLY A 22 -26.40 17.26 17.27
CA GLY A 22 -26.06 16.69 15.97
C GLY A 22 -26.51 15.23 15.84
N ASN A 23 -26.29 14.41 16.88
CA ASN A 23 -26.75 13.02 16.92
C ASN A 23 -28.28 12.91 16.81
N ALA A 24 -29.02 13.78 17.49
CA ALA A 24 -30.48 13.82 17.41
C ALA A 24 -30.96 14.17 15.99
N ARG A 25 -30.37 15.19 15.35
CA ARG A 25 -30.68 15.57 13.97
C ARG A 25 -30.31 14.48 12.97
N TYR A 26 -29.19 13.79 13.17
CA TYR A 26 -28.80 12.65 12.34
C TYR A 26 -29.83 11.52 12.41
N ARG A 27 -30.35 11.19 13.60
CA ARG A 27 -31.40 10.17 13.78
C ARG A 27 -32.72 10.57 13.11
N GLN A 28 -33.00 11.86 12.99
CA GLN A 28 -34.17 12.40 12.28
C GLN A 28 -33.99 12.43 10.74
N GLY A 29 -32.79 12.10 10.23
CA GLY A 29 -32.47 12.20 8.80
C GLY A 29 -32.13 13.63 8.34
N ALA A 30 -32.12 14.61 9.24
CA ALA A 30 -31.74 15.98 8.96
C ALA A 30 -30.20 16.13 8.94
N TYR A 31 -29.56 15.56 7.91
CA TYR A 31 -28.10 15.45 7.85
C TYR A 31 -27.38 16.80 7.72
N GLY A 32 -27.97 17.79 7.04
CA GLY A 32 -27.41 19.15 6.98
C GLY A 32 -27.35 19.82 8.35
N GLU A 33 -28.49 19.84 9.07
CA GLU A 33 -28.55 20.38 10.43
C GLU A 33 -27.68 19.59 11.42
N ALA A 34 -27.48 18.29 11.19
CA ALA A 34 -26.54 17.49 11.97
C ALA A 34 -25.09 17.96 11.75
N ILE A 35 -24.69 18.23 10.50
CA ILE A 35 -23.37 18.77 10.16
C ILE A 35 -23.15 20.12 10.82
N ASP A 36 -24.14 21.00 10.82
CA ASP A 36 -24.05 22.31 11.46
C ASP A 36 -23.82 22.17 12.98
N ALA A 37 -24.57 21.30 13.64
CA ALA A 37 -24.43 21.04 15.07
C ALA A 37 -23.08 20.39 15.42
N TYR A 38 -22.57 19.47 14.59
CA TYR A 38 -21.23 18.90 14.79
C TYR A 38 -20.13 19.94 14.52
N THR A 39 -20.34 20.84 13.56
CA THR A 39 -19.39 21.92 13.28
C THR A 39 -19.31 22.89 14.45
N GLU A 40 -20.44 23.22 15.08
CA GLU A 40 -20.46 24.01 16.30
C GLU A 40 -19.75 23.29 17.46
N SER A 41 -19.98 21.99 17.63
CA SER A 41 -19.24 21.18 18.62
C SER A 41 -17.73 21.26 18.42
N LEU A 42 -17.27 21.10 17.17
CA LEU A 42 -15.85 21.16 16.81
C LEU A 42 -15.24 22.56 16.96
N ARG A 43 -16.05 23.62 16.79
CA ARG A 43 -15.64 25.00 17.02
C ARG A 43 -15.37 25.27 18.50
N ILE A 44 -16.18 24.69 19.39
CA ILE A 44 -16.02 24.80 20.85
C ILE A 44 -14.83 23.94 21.32
N ALA A 45 -14.84 22.65 20.96
CA ALA A 45 -13.76 21.72 21.27
C ALA A 45 -13.60 20.65 20.17
N PRO A 46 -12.45 20.63 19.46
CA PRO A 46 -12.12 19.55 18.56
C PRO A 46 -12.13 18.19 19.27
N SER A 47 -12.85 17.22 18.71
CA SER A 47 -12.91 15.85 19.22
C SER A 47 -13.00 14.85 18.07
N ALA A 48 -12.37 13.69 18.24
CA ALA A 48 -12.44 12.60 17.28
C ALA A 48 -13.89 12.16 17.04
N ALA A 49 -14.70 12.12 18.11
CA ALA A 49 -16.11 11.76 18.04
C ALA A 49 -16.95 12.71 17.19
N ALA A 50 -16.78 14.03 17.35
CA ALA A 50 -17.53 14.99 16.55
C ALA A 50 -17.12 14.95 15.06
N HIS A 51 -15.82 14.80 14.77
CA HIS A 51 -15.34 14.59 13.39
C HIS A 51 -15.89 13.31 12.78
N ALA A 52 -15.80 12.17 13.47
CA ALA A 52 -16.33 10.90 12.98
C ALA A 52 -17.84 10.97 12.71
N ASN A 53 -18.60 11.61 13.59
CA ASN A 53 -20.05 11.76 13.41
C ASN A 53 -20.40 12.72 12.28
N ARG A 54 -19.65 13.82 12.11
CA ARG A 54 -19.81 14.73 10.97
C ARG A 54 -19.50 14.06 9.64
N ALA A 55 -18.43 13.25 9.59
CA ALA A 55 -18.12 12.40 8.44
C ALA A 55 -19.28 11.44 8.10
N MET A 56 -19.97 10.88 9.11
CA MET A 56 -21.14 10.04 8.87
C MET A 56 -22.26 10.80 8.15
N ALA A 57 -22.55 12.02 8.61
CA ALA A 57 -23.60 12.87 8.04
C ALA A 57 -23.23 13.35 6.63
N ARG A 58 -21.98 13.76 6.41
CA ARG A 58 -21.45 14.13 5.09
C ARG A 58 -21.52 12.98 4.09
N LEU A 59 -21.23 11.74 4.54
CA LEU A 59 -21.34 10.56 3.69
C LEU A 59 -22.79 10.32 3.22
N LYS A 60 -23.79 10.63 4.05
CA LYS A 60 -25.21 10.55 3.65
C LYS A 60 -25.59 11.60 2.61
N LEU A 61 -24.93 12.74 2.62
CA LEU A 61 -25.08 13.80 1.63
C LEU A 61 -24.16 13.63 0.41
N LYS A 62 -23.36 12.55 0.35
CA LYS A 62 -22.35 12.30 -0.70
C LYS A 62 -21.28 13.41 -0.83
N ASP A 63 -21.05 14.16 0.25
CA ASP A 63 -19.92 15.07 0.35
C ASP A 63 -18.65 14.28 0.68
N TYR A 64 -18.10 13.61 -0.34
CA TYR A 64 -16.99 12.67 -0.15
C TYR A 64 -15.68 13.36 0.24
N ASN A 65 -15.40 14.55 -0.29
CA ASN A 65 -14.22 15.33 0.12
C ASN A 65 -14.30 15.70 1.61
N GLY A 66 -15.44 16.22 2.07
CA GLY A 66 -15.63 16.54 3.48
C GLY A 66 -15.60 15.31 4.40
N VAL A 67 -15.93 14.12 3.90
CA VAL A 67 -15.73 12.86 4.65
C VAL A 67 -14.26 12.56 4.84
N VAL A 68 -13.43 12.71 3.80
CA VAL A 68 -11.99 12.45 3.88
C VAL A 68 -11.35 13.40 4.89
N GLU A 69 -11.63 14.70 4.79
CA GLU A 69 -11.13 15.72 5.73
C GLU A 69 -11.46 15.39 7.19
N ASP A 70 -12.73 15.06 7.47
CA ASP A 70 -13.16 14.73 8.83
C ASP A 70 -12.56 13.42 9.32
N CYS A 71 -12.39 12.42 8.45
CA CYS A 71 -11.76 11.16 8.82
C CYS A 71 -10.27 11.33 9.10
N ASP A 72 -9.57 12.18 8.34
CA ASP A 72 -8.16 12.51 8.54
C ASP A 72 -7.96 13.27 9.86
N ALA A 73 -8.80 14.28 10.13
CA ALA A 73 -8.79 15.00 11.41
C ALA A 73 -9.07 14.07 12.59
N CYS A 74 -10.03 13.15 12.45
CA CYS A 74 -10.33 12.14 13.46
C CYS A 74 -9.12 11.22 13.73
N ALA A 75 -8.47 10.72 12.67
CA ALA A 75 -7.32 9.83 12.79
C ALA A 75 -6.07 10.53 13.35
N ALA A 76 -5.95 11.85 13.14
CA ALA A 76 -4.88 12.66 13.73
C ALA A 76 -5.08 12.89 15.24
N LEU A 77 -6.32 13.04 15.70
CA LEU A 77 -6.64 13.20 17.12
C LEU A 77 -6.56 11.88 17.88
N GLU A 78 -7.19 10.84 17.35
CA GLU A 78 -7.25 9.52 17.97
C GLU A 78 -6.98 8.44 16.90
N PRO A 79 -5.72 8.02 16.71
CA PRO A 79 -5.34 7.03 15.70
C PRO A 79 -6.07 5.68 15.83
N ASP A 80 -6.53 5.38 17.05
CA ASP A 80 -7.20 4.15 17.45
C ASP A 80 -8.74 4.28 17.46
N TYR A 81 -9.31 5.45 17.09
CA TYR A 81 -10.76 5.72 17.12
C TYR A 81 -11.60 4.70 16.32
N GLY A 82 -10.95 3.94 15.43
CA GLY A 82 -11.39 2.59 15.12
C GLY A 82 -11.66 2.30 13.65
N SER A 83 -12.05 1.05 13.39
CA SER A 83 -12.40 0.49 12.08
C SER A 83 -13.41 1.34 11.29
N LYS A 84 -14.38 1.97 11.98
CA LYS A 84 -15.47 2.75 11.38
C LYS A 84 -14.98 3.98 10.62
N VAL A 85 -13.92 4.66 11.08
CA VAL A 85 -13.38 5.87 10.44
C VAL A 85 -12.68 5.49 9.15
N TYR A 86 -11.79 4.50 9.19
CA TYR A 86 -11.11 3.99 8.00
C TYR A 86 -12.11 3.41 6.98
N HIS A 87 -13.15 2.73 7.44
CA HIS A 87 -14.24 2.29 6.56
C HIS A 87 -14.91 3.47 5.83
N ARG A 88 -15.30 4.54 6.56
CA ARG A 88 -15.96 5.71 5.95
C ARG A 88 -15.05 6.44 4.97
N ARG A 89 -13.78 6.64 5.33
CA ARG A 89 -12.77 7.23 4.44
C ARG A 89 -12.56 6.38 3.19
N GLY A 90 -12.47 5.06 3.34
CA GLY A 90 -12.37 4.11 2.24
C GLY A 90 -13.55 4.18 1.28
N VAL A 91 -14.78 4.25 1.80
CA VAL A 91 -15.98 4.46 0.97
C VAL A 91 -15.89 5.78 0.21
N ALA A 92 -15.59 6.89 0.89
CA ALA A 92 -15.50 8.20 0.25
C ALA A 92 -14.44 8.25 -0.86
N LYS A 93 -13.24 7.71 -0.60
CA LYS A 93 -12.15 7.64 -1.59
C LYS A 93 -12.50 6.80 -2.80
N ARG A 94 -13.20 5.67 -2.62
CA ARG A 94 -13.69 4.89 -3.76
C ARG A 94 -14.63 5.72 -4.62
N GLU A 95 -15.54 6.47 -4.00
CA GLU A 95 -16.50 7.30 -4.75
C GLU A 95 -15.83 8.50 -5.45
N LEU A 96 -14.67 8.95 -4.94
CA LEU A 96 -13.81 9.94 -5.58
C LEU A 96 -12.91 9.38 -6.69
N GLY A 97 -12.89 8.06 -6.89
CA GLY A 97 -12.01 7.38 -7.86
C GLY A 97 -10.61 7.06 -7.33
N GLU A 98 -10.32 7.34 -6.06
CA GLU A 98 -9.08 7.00 -5.37
C GLU A 98 -9.11 5.53 -4.88
N TYR A 99 -9.17 4.59 -5.83
CA TYR A 99 -9.45 3.19 -5.52
C TYR A 99 -8.32 2.49 -4.75
N LEU A 100 -7.06 2.84 -5.01
CA LEU A 100 -5.92 2.24 -4.32
C LEU A 100 -5.89 2.65 -2.85
N GLU A 101 -6.04 3.94 -2.59
CA GLU A 101 -6.10 4.53 -1.25
C GLU A 101 -7.33 4.01 -0.48
N SER A 102 -8.45 3.80 -1.17
CA SER A 102 -9.63 3.14 -0.63
C SER A 102 -9.34 1.71 -0.16
N VAL A 103 -8.65 0.90 -0.97
CA VAL A 103 -8.24 -0.46 -0.59
C VAL A 103 -7.35 -0.45 0.65
N MET A 104 -6.38 0.47 0.73
CA MET A 104 -5.50 0.63 1.89
C MET A 104 -6.29 0.97 3.17
N ASP A 105 -7.31 1.81 3.05
CA ASP A 105 -8.18 2.18 4.17
C ASP A 105 -9.03 1.00 4.65
N PHE A 106 -9.59 0.19 3.75
CA PHE A 106 -10.29 -1.03 4.14
C PHE A 106 -9.36 -2.08 4.75
N GLU A 107 -8.11 -2.18 4.29
CA GLU A 107 -7.11 -3.05 4.92
C GLU A 107 -6.77 -2.58 6.33
N ARG A 108 -6.69 -1.27 6.56
CA ARG A 108 -6.47 -0.73 7.92
C ARG A 108 -7.67 -0.99 8.82
N ALA A 109 -8.89 -0.84 8.31
CA ALA A 109 -10.11 -1.22 9.03
C ALA A 109 -10.13 -2.73 9.37
N LEU A 110 -9.73 -3.60 8.43
CA LEU A 110 -9.65 -5.05 8.64
C LEU A 110 -8.55 -5.47 9.62
N ARG A 111 -7.47 -4.70 9.77
CA ARG A 111 -6.47 -4.98 10.84
C ARG A 111 -7.08 -4.76 12.22
N LEU A 112 -8.00 -3.82 12.35
CA LEU A 112 -8.72 -3.54 13.61
C LEU A 112 -9.88 -4.51 13.82
N GLU A 113 -10.57 -4.92 12.75
CA GLU A 113 -11.69 -5.88 12.78
C GLU A 113 -11.51 -7.03 11.76
N PRO A 114 -10.61 -8.01 12.03
CA PRO A 114 -10.23 -9.03 11.04
C PRO A 114 -11.34 -10.01 10.66
N THR A 115 -12.33 -10.16 11.53
CA THR A 115 -13.46 -11.08 11.37
C THR A 115 -14.63 -10.45 10.62
N SER A 116 -14.58 -9.14 10.33
CA SER A 116 -15.68 -8.44 9.65
C SER A 116 -15.78 -8.86 8.17
N GLY A 117 -16.79 -9.69 7.87
CA GLY A 117 -17.11 -10.08 6.50
C GLY A 117 -17.51 -8.89 5.61
N PHE A 118 -18.20 -7.92 6.20
CA PHE A 118 -18.62 -6.69 5.54
C PHE A 118 -17.41 -5.87 5.02
N LEU A 119 -16.38 -5.65 5.85
CA LEU A 119 -15.17 -4.94 5.41
C LEU A 119 -14.38 -5.67 4.33
N LYS A 120 -14.37 -7.02 4.37
CA LYS A 120 -13.77 -7.83 3.31
C LYS A 120 -14.50 -7.64 1.98
N GLU A 121 -15.82 -7.49 2.02
CA GLU A 121 -16.62 -7.22 0.82
C GLU A 121 -16.35 -5.81 0.26
N GLU A 122 -16.34 -4.79 1.11
CA GLU A 122 -16.04 -3.41 0.68
C GLU A 122 -14.61 -3.27 0.11
N ARG A 123 -13.61 -3.92 0.72
CA ARG A 123 -12.25 -4.01 0.15
C ARG A 123 -12.28 -4.62 -1.25
N LYS A 124 -13.00 -5.74 -1.44
CA LYS A 124 -13.11 -6.41 -2.75
C LYS A 124 -13.79 -5.52 -3.79
N LYS A 125 -14.81 -4.74 -3.40
CA LYS A 125 -15.47 -3.79 -4.31
C LYS A 125 -14.47 -2.73 -4.80
N SER A 126 -13.67 -2.17 -3.89
CA SER A 126 -12.66 -1.16 -4.22
C SER A 126 -11.52 -1.73 -5.05
N GLN A 127 -11.08 -2.95 -4.75
CA GLN A 127 -10.08 -3.66 -5.54
C GLN A 127 -10.55 -3.91 -6.99
N ARG A 128 -11.81 -4.33 -7.17
CA ARG A 128 -12.39 -4.50 -8.51
C ARG A 128 -12.49 -3.18 -9.27
N ALA A 129 -12.85 -2.09 -8.58
CA ALA A 129 -12.90 -0.77 -9.19
C ALA A 129 -11.50 -0.31 -9.64
N PHE A 130 -10.47 -0.52 -8.82
CA PHE A 130 -9.08 -0.27 -9.17
C PHE A 130 -8.63 -1.10 -10.40
N GLU A 131 -8.93 -2.39 -10.42
CA GLU A 131 -8.59 -3.26 -11.56
C GLU A 131 -9.31 -2.88 -12.84
N LEU A 132 -10.57 -2.41 -12.74
CA LEU A 132 -11.32 -1.92 -13.88
C LEU A 132 -10.70 -0.62 -14.41
N GLU A 133 -10.38 0.33 -13.52
CA GLU A 133 -9.69 1.58 -13.89
C GLU A 133 -8.32 1.30 -14.53
N ALA A 134 -7.56 0.34 -14.01
CA ALA A 134 -6.26 -0.03 -14.58
C ALA A 134 -6.37 -0.65 -15.98
N LYS A 135 -7.49 -1.31 -16.30
CA LYS A 135 -7.77 -1.87 -17.63
C LYS A 135 -8.28 -0.81 -18.61
N THR A 136 -9.04 0.17 -18.13
CA THR A 136 -9.60 1.23 -18.96
C THR A 136 -8.63 2.40 -19.16
N ARG A 137 -7.61 2.53 -18.31
CA ARG A 137 -6.52 3.49 -18.55
C ARG A 137 -5.81 3.11 -19.86
N PRO A 138 -5.80 3.99 -20.87
CA PRO A 138 -4.96 3.77 -22.04
C PRO A 138 -3.53 3.67 -21.51
N THR A 139 -2.87 2.57 -21.87
CA THR A 139 -1.47 2.34 -21.53
C THR A 139 -0.73 3.58 -22.00
N GLN A 140 -0.22 4.38 -21.07
CA GLN A 140 0.55 5.58 -21.41
C GLN A 140 1.64 5.10 -22.35
N THR A 141 1.49 5.46 -23.64
CA THR A 141 2.33 4.94 -24.70
C THR A 141 3.75 5.30 -24.29
N ARG A 142 4.57 4.28 -24.01
CA ARG A 142 5.98 4.50 -23.75
C ARG A 142 6.55 5.11 -25.01
N TYR A 143 6.67 6.44 -25.05
CA TYR A 143 7.51 7.11 -26.02
C TYR A 143 8.91 6.57 -25.78
N ARG A 144 9.35 5.70 -26.69
CA ARG A 144 10.72 5.23 -26.74
C ARG A 144 11.51 6.39 -27.33
N VAL A 145 12.03 7.26 -26.47
CA VAL A 145 13.01 8.26 -26.89
C VAL A 145 14.21 7.46 -27.42
N ARG A 146 14.36 7.39 -28.74
CA ARG A 146 15.64 7.05 -29.35
C ARG A 146 16.45 8.33 -29.22
N ILE A 147 17.45 8.29 -28.35
CA ILE A 147 18.54 9.25 -28.40
C ILE A 147 19.39 8.74 -29.56
N ASP A 148 19.22 9.35 -30.73
CA ASP A 148 20.22 9.24 -31.77
C ASP A 148 21.38 10.14 -31.30
N ASP A 149 22.47 9.50 -30.87
CA ASP A 149 23.73 10.16 -30.53
C ASP A 149 24.38 10.63 -31.84
N ASP A 150 23.90 11.74 -32.40
CA ASP A 150 24.63 12.48 -33.43
C ASP A 150 24.39 13.99 -33.25
N ASP A 151 25.51 14.72 -33.34
CA ASP A 151 25.67 16.18 -33.47
C ASP A 151 25.75 17.06 -32.19
N GLU A 152 27.01 17.23 -31.76
CA GLU A 152 27.71 18.50 -31.50
C GLU A 152 26.96 19.66 -30.79
N ASP A 153 27.38 19.91 -29.54
CA ASP A 153 27.72 21.21 -28.96
C ASP A 153 26.92 22.45 -29.42
N LYS A 154 25.77 22.74 -28.77
CA LYS A 154 25.30 24.12 -28.56
C LYS A 154 24.73 24.32 -27.17
N GLY A 155 25.32 25.27 -26.46
CA GLY A 155 25.13 25.55 -25.05
C GLY A 155 23.70 25.95 -24.65
N TRP A 156 23.42 25.71 -23.37
CA TRP A 156 22.19 26.09 -22.70
C TRP A 156 21.99 27.62 -22.74
N ALA A 157 20.88 28.04 -23.32
CA ALA A 157 20.35 29.39 -23.12
C ALA A 157 18.91 29.24 -22.62
N THR A 158 18.70 29.76 -21.42
CA THR A 158 17.40 29.99 -20.81
C THR A 158 16.54 30.88 -21.68
N ARG A 159 15.36 30.40 -22.07
CA ARG A 159 14.25 31.30 -22.37
C ARG A 159 12.90 30.60 -22.14
N SER A 160 12.22 31.07 -21.10
CA SER A 160 10.77 30.98 -20.99
C SER A 160 10.15 31.63 -22.22
N GLU A 161 9.34 30.90 -22.97
CA GLU A 161 8.18 31.45 -23.69
C GLU A 161 7.30 30.34 -24.24
N ALA A 162 6.01 30.65 -24.25
CA ALA A 162 4.89 29.77 -24.53
C ALA A 162 4.99 29.07 -25.90
N VAL A 163 4.59 27.80 -25.95
CA VAL A 163 4.18 27.16 -27.20
C VAL A 163 2.74 26.72 -27.05
N ALA A 164 1.91 27.33 -27.90
CA ALA A 164 0.49 27.12 -28.00
C ALA A 164 0.14 25.65 -28.23
N MET A 165 -0.89 25.21 -27.51
CA MET A 165 -1.54 23.93 -27.73
C MET A 165 -2.36 24.04 -29.02
N GLU A 166 -1.79 23.59 -30.13
CA GLU A 166 -2.50 23.46 -31.39
C GLU A 166 -3.33 22.17 -31.34
N CYS A 167 -4.63 22.34 -31.11
CA CYS A 167 -5.61 21.27 -31.23
C CYS A 167 -5.77 20.89 -32.71
N VAL A 168 -5.15 19.79 -33.13
CA VAL A 168 -5.55 19.11 -34.37
C VAL A 168 -6.62 18.08 -34.00
N ARG A 169 -7.87 18.42 -34.32
CA ARG A 169 -8.93 17.44 -34.52
C ARG A 169 -8.54 16.59 -35.73
N ALA A 170 -8.58 15.27 -35.59
CA ALA A 170 -8.70 14.37 -36.72
C ALA A 170 -10.00 13.61 -36.52
N ASP A 171 -10.92 13.91 -37.43
CA ASP A 171 -12.23 13.31 -37.60
C ASP A 171 -12.13 11.82 -38.00
N ASP A 172 -13.30 11.21 -37.93
CA ASP A 172 -13.72 9.87 -38.32
C ASP A 172 -13.06 9.29 -39.58
N ASP A 173 -12.83 7.96 -39.59
CA ASP A 173 -13.56 7.02 -40.46
C ASP A 173 -12.94 5.60 -40.49
N MET A 174 -13.82 4.60 -40.26
CA MET A 174 -14.00 3.33 -40.99
C MET A 174 -12.82 2.31 -41.02
N GLU A 175 -12.90 1.05 -40.55
CA GLU A 175 -13.73 -0.12 -40.97
C GLU A 175 -13.64 -1.20 -39.85
N SER A 176 -14.74 -1.74 -39.28
CA SER A 176 -15.45 -3.00 -39.60
C SER A 176 -14.52 -4.24 -39.72
N GLU A 177 -14.74 -5.45 -39.20
CA GLU A 177 -15.87 -6.29 -38.75
C GLU A 177 -15.28 -7.29 -37.71
N SER A 178 -15.94 -8.19 -36.98
CA SER A 178 -17.24 -8.86 -37.04
C SER A 178 -17.50 -9.51 -35.67
N GLU A 179 -18.73 -9.44 -35.18
CA GLU A 179 -19.22 -10.16 -34.00
C GLU A 179 -19.51 -11.63 -34.37
N GLU A 180 -19.15 -12.58 -33.49
CA GLU A 180 -19.82 -13.88 -33.42
C GLU A 180 -20.23 -14.18 -31.98
N GLU A 181 -21.55 -14.15 -31.76
CA GLU A 181 -22.26 -14.61 -30.57
C GLU A 181 -22.67 -16.07 -30.79
N VAL A 182 -22.29 -17.00 -29.88
CA VAL A 182 -22.90 -18.33 -29.82
C VAL A 182 -23.31 -18.70 -28.39
N THR A 183 -24.64 -18.80 -28.26
CA THR A 183 -25.43 -19.21 -27.11
C THR A 183 -25.12 -20.64 -26.62
N ILE A 184 -24.93 -20.85 -25.32
CA ILE A 184 -24.89 -22.18 -24.70
C ILE A 184 -26.32 -22.61 -24.33
N ARG A 185 -26.83 -23.60 -25.06
CA ARG A 185 -28.08 -24.32 -24.75
C ARG A 185 -27.89 -25.26 -23.55
N ARG A 186 -28.93 -25.32 -22.73
CA ARG A 186 -29.10 -26.24 -21.60
C ARG A 186 -29.97 -27.41 -22.06
N SER A 187 -29.59 -28.65 -21.78
CA SER A 187 -30.52 -29.79 -21.76
C SER A 187 -30.04 -30.90 -20.83
N ARG A 188 -30.93 -31.27 -19.90
CA ARG A 188 -30.96 -32.54 -19.15
C ARG A 188 -31.63 -33.62 -20.02
N SER A 189 -31.28 -34.89 -19.83
CA SER A 189 -32.21 -36.05 -19.74
C SER A 189 -31.40 -37.35 -19.48
N THR A 190 -31.61 -38.10 -18.38
CA THR A 190 -32.37 -39.39 -18.22
C THR A 190 -31.74 -40.59 -18.97
N ALA A 191 -31.77 -41.87 -18.55
CA ALA A 191 -32.12 -42.64 -17.34
C ALA A 191 -31.77 -44.13 -17.64
N ASP A 192 -31.92 -45.01 -16.63
CA ASP A 192 -32.03 -46.50 -16.65
C ASP A 192 -30.73 -47.34 -16.63
N ALA A 193 -30.38 -48.05 -15.53
CA ALA A 193 -30.93 -49.28 -14.87
C ALA A 193 -30.19 -50.55 -15.38
N ALA A 194 -29.77 -51.59 -14.62
CA ALA A 194 -29.90 -52.04 -13.23
C ALA A 194 -28.93 -53.23 -12.95
N SER A 195 -28.83 -53.66 -11.66
CA SER A 195 -28.49 -55.03 -11.15
C SER A 195 -27.00 -55.46 -11.15
N ALA A 196 -26.38 -56.15 -10.17
CA ALA A 196 -26.74 -56.75 -8.87
C ALA A 196 -25.44 -56.96 -8.03
N ALA A 197 -25.64 -57.29 -6.75
CA ALA A 197 -24.68 -57.42 -5.65
C ALA A 197 -23.65 -58.57 -5.76
N GLU A 198 -22.46 -58.42 -5.14
CA GLU A 198 -22.03 -59.12 -3.91
C GLU A 198 -20.51 -58.99 -3.60
N GLN A 199 -20.22 -58.86 -2.29
CA GLN A 199 -19.04 -59.32 -1.53
C GLN A 199 -17.65 -58.60 -1.63
N SER A 200 -17.28 -57.94 -0.53
CA SER A 200 -15.91 -57.63 -0.03
C SER A 200 -15.05 -58.91 0.14
N PRO A 201 -13.69 -58.89 0.27
CA PRO A 201 -12.89 -57.87 0.96
C PRO A 201 -11.45 -57.57 0.43
N ALA A 202 -10.81 -56.61 1.12
CA ALA A 202 -9.36 -56.44 1.33
C ALA A 202 -8.49 -55.69 0.28
N ALA A 203 -7.64 -54.83 0.86
CA ALA A 203 -6.34 -54.34 0.38
C ALA A 203 -6.28 -53.08 -0.51
N SER A 204 -5.66 -52.03 0.07
CA SER A 204 -4.73 -51.10 -0.56
C SER A 204 -5.26 -50.10 -1.60
N ILE A 205 -5.42 -48.83 -1.20
CA ILE A 205 -5.44 -47.70 -2.15
C ILE A 205 -4.38 -46.69 -1.72
N ASP A 206 -3.16 -46.92 -2.20
CA ASP A 206 -2.24 -45.87 -2.60
C ASP A 206 -2.70 -45.35 -3.97
N VAL A 207 -3.30 -44.16 -4.05
CA VAL A 207 -3.07 -43.27 -5.21
C VAL A 207 -2.95 -41.85 -4.71
N VAL A 208 -1.70 -41.45 -4.77
CA VAL A 208 -1.07 -40.21 -4.40
C VAL A 208 -1.75 -39.01 -5.05
N ASN A 209 -1.89 -38.00 -4.22
CA ASN A 209 -2.18 -36.60 -4.49
C ASN A 209 -1.20 -36.01 -5.53
N THR A 210 -1.37 -36.35 -6.81
CA THR A 210 -0.46 -35.92 -7.89
C THR A 210 -0.58 -34.43 -8.21
N ASP A 211 -1.63 -33.75 -7.76
CA ASP A 211 -1.80 -32.31 -7.97
C ASP A 211 -1.24 -31.46 -6.83
N LEU A 212 -1.29 -31.96 -5.58
CA LEU A 212 -0.56 -31.34 -4.46
C LEU A 212 0.95 -31.57 -4.56
N VAL A 213 1.39 -32.73 -5.06
CA VAL A 213 2.82 -32.94 -5.35
C VAL A 213 3.26 -32.10 -6.55
N LYS A 214 2.46 -31.91 -7.60
CA LYS A 214 2.79 -30.99 -8.71
C LYS A 214 2.79 -29.51 -8.30
N ALA A 215 1.89 -29.09 -7.42
CA ALA A 215 1.89 -27.73 -6.85
C ALA A 215 3.06 -27.54 -5.87
N ALA A 216 3.34 -28.53 -5.03
CA ALA A 216 4.48 -28.52 -4.11
C ALA A 216 5.83 -28.63 -4.85
N THR A 217 5.90 -29.35 -5.99
CA THR A 217 7.11 -29.38 -6.85
C THR A 217 7.25 -28.15 -7.74
N LYS A 218 6.19 -27.40 -8.00
CA LYS A 218 6.29 -26.03 -8.58
C LYS A 218 6.74 -24.99 -7.54
N ILE A 219 6.53 -25.26 -6.25
CA ILE A 219 7.07 -24.48 -5.13
C ILE A 219 8.49 -24.95 -4.74
N ALA A 220 8.86 -26.20 -5.04
CA ALA A 220 10.19 -26.77 -4.80
C ALA A 220 11.16 -26.70 -6.01
N THR A 221 10.89 -25.83 -6.98
CA THR A 221 11.83 -25.51 -8.08
C THR A 221 12.33 -24.07 -8.01
N SER A 222 12.45 -23.50 -6.81
CA SER A 222 13.41 -22.42 -6.60
C SER A 222 14.81 -23.02 -6.74
N LYS A 223 15.39 -22.88 -7.94
CA LYS A 223 16.83 -22.98 -8.15
C LYS A 223 17.53 -22.36 -6.93
N PRO A 224 18.46 -23.06 -6.25
CA PRO A 224 19.10 -22.53 -5.05
C PRO A 224 19.59 -21.13 -5.38
N LEU A 225 19.17 -20.15 -4.57
CA LEU A 225 19.49 -18.76 -4.81
C LEU A 225 21.00 -18.62 -4.68
N ALA A 226 21.67 -18.62 -5.83
CA ALA A 226 23.11 -18.45 -5.89
C ALA A 226 23.44 -17.01 -5.45
N PRO A 227 24.55 -16.80 -4.72
CA PRO A 227 24.97 -15.47 -4.34
C PRO A 227 25.18 -14.61 -5.61
N PRO A 228 24.55 -13.43 -5.69
CA PRO A 228 24.64 -12.58 -6.88
C PRO A 228 26.10 -12.15 -7.09
N ARG A 229 26.56 -12.20 -8.34
CA ARG A 229 27.97 -11.89 -8.68
C ARG A 229 28.22 -10.40 -8.89
N ASN A 230 27.17 -9.64 -9.23
CA ASN A 230 27.22 -8.20 -9.50
C ASN A 230 25.88 -7.53 -9.14
N GLY A 231 25.87 -6.19 -9.10
CA GLY A 231 24.68 -5.41 -8.75
C GLY A 231 23.47 -5.68 -9.66
N ALA A 232 23.67 -5.88 -10.97
CA ALA A 232 22.58 -6.15 -11.90
C ALA A 232 21.91 -7.52 -11.67
N GLU A 233 22.70 -8.54 -11.32
CA GLU A 233 22.18 -9.86 -10.94
C GLU A 233 21.41 -9.77 -9.62
N PHE A 234 21.93 -9.00 -8.64
CA PHE A 234 21.24 -8.70 -7.39
C PHE A 234 19.89 -8.02 -7.65
N GLU A 235 19.83 -6.96 -8.46
CA GLU A 235 18.57 -6.27 -8.73
C GLU A 235 17.54 -7.19 -9.40
N LYS A 236 17.98 -8.09 -10.28
CA LYS A 236 17.11 -9.06 -10.93
C LYS A 236 16.55 -10.08 -9.95
N THR A 237 17.37 -10.58 -9.02
CA THR A 237 16.92 -11.54 -7.99
C THR A 237 16.05 -10.83 -6.96
N TYR A 238 16.44 -9.65 -6.50
CA TYR A 238 15.69 -8.85 -5.53
C TYR A 238 14.32 -8.43 -6.08
N ARG A 239 14.24 -7.98 -7.33
CA ARG A 239 12.96 -7.64 -7.99
C ARG A 239 12.03 -8.85 -8.16
N ARG A 240 12.56 -10.07 -8.21
CA ARG A 240 11.73 -11.29 -8.14
C ARG A 240 11.19 -11.51 -6.74
N ALA A 241 12.00 -11.28 -5.71
CA ALA A 241 11.57 -11.38 -4.31
C ALA A 241 10.49 -10.35 -3.96
N MET A 242 10.59 -9.12 -4.48
CA MET A 242 9.55 -8.08 -4.33
C MET A 242 8.20 -8.46 -4.96
N LYS A 243 8.17 -9.36 -5.94
CA LYS A 243 6.94 -9.78 -6.65
C LYS A 243 6.22 -10.97 -6.00
N LEU A 244 6.81 -11.58 -4.96
CA LEU A 244 6.17 -12.68 -4.23
C LEU A 244 5.01 -12.16 -3.38
N ALA A 245 4.07 -13.04 -3.03
CA ALA A 245 2.93 -12.69 -2.19
C ALA A 245 3.38 -12.12 -0.83
N SER A 246 2.62 -11.16 -0.28
CA SER A 246 3.05 -10.25 0.79
C SER A 246 3.65 -10.92 2.04
N SER A 247 3.21 -12.12 2.42
CA SER A 247 3.76 -12.85 3.58
C SER A 247 5.09 -13.55 3.30
N SER A 248 5.32 -14.03 2.07
CA SER A 248 6.55 -14.72 1.68
C SER A 248 7.60 -13.78 1.06
N SER A 249 7.19 -12.56 0.69
CA SER A 249 8.06 -11.57 0.06
C SER A 249 9.06 -10.94 1.04
N ALA A 250 8.69 -10.72 2.30
CA ALA A 250 9.61 -10.19 3.32
C ALA A 250 10.76 -11.18 3.58
N ASP A 251 10.43 -12.44 3.86
CA ASP A 251 11.42 -13.49 4.11
C ASP A 251 12.33 -13.71 2.90
N ALA A 252 11.75 -13.78 1.69
CA ALA A 252 12.54 -13.93 0.47
C ALA A 252 13.48 -12.74 0.20
N ARG A 253 13.10 -11.50 0.57
CA ARG A 253 13.97 -10.33 0.45
C ARG A 253 15.10 -10.39 1.47
N VAL A 254 14.82 -10.77 2.72
CA VAL A 254 15.85 -10.95 3.75
C VAL A 254 16.84 -12.04 3.35
N ASP A 255 16.37 -13.15 2.78
CA ASP A 255 17.22 -14.22 2.27
C ASP A 255 18.12 -13.75 1.12
N VAL A 256 17.61 -12.93 0.19
CA VAL A 256 18.45 -12.32 -0.86
C VAL A 256 19.53 -11.41 -0.27
N LEU A 257 19.18 -10.60 0.74
CA LEU A 257 20.13 -9.68 1.38
C LEU A 257 21.25 -10.42 2.12
N ARG A 258 20.93 -11.56 2.75
CA ARG A 258 21.92 -12.43 3.43
C ARG A 258 22.93 -13.08 2.49
N LEU A 259 22.58 -13.25 1.22
CA LEU A 259 23.47 -13.84 0.23
C LEU A 259 24.53 -12.87 -0.29
N VAL A 260 24.41 -11.58 0.03
CA VAL A 260 25.38 -10.56 -0.36
C VAL A 260 26.46 -10.45 0.71
N PRO A 261 27.74 -10.71 0.39
CA PRO A 261 28.82 -10.47 1.32
C PRO A 261 28.93 -8.96 1.59
N VAL A 262 28.78 -8.55 2.85
CA VAL A 262 28.76 -7.14 3.26
C VAL A 262 30.00 -6.36 2.82
N ALA A 263 31.18 -7.00 2.84
CA ALA A 263 32.45 -6.43 2.40
C ALA A 263 32.47 -6.07 0.90
N LYS A 264 31.59 -6.67 0.10
CA LYS A 264 31.47 -6.41 -1.34
C LYS A 264 30.36 -5.42 -1.68
N ILE A 265 29.54 -4.96 -0.74
CA ILE A 265 28.43 -4.04 -1.01
C ILE A 265 28.91 -2.78 -1.77
N PRO A 266 29.96 -2.06 -1.32
CA PRO A 266 30.39 -0.84 -2.01
C PRO A 266 30.91 -1.08 -3.43
N SER A 267 31.62 -2.19 -3.66
CA SER A 267 32.18 -2.52 -4.98
C SER A 267 31.14 -3.13 -5.92
N MET A 268 30.20 -3.92 -5.38
CA MET A 268 29.15 -4.59 -6.14
C MET A 268 28.08 -3.61 -6.64
N PHE A 269 27.84 -2.52 -5.89
CA PHE A 269 26.87 -1.47 -6.20
C PHE A 269 27.52 -0.13 -6.55
N ALA A 270 28.75 -0.15 -7.05
CA ALA A 270 29.47 1.06 -7.47
C ALA A 270 28.73 1.84 -8.58
N GLY A 271 27.93 1.16 -9.41
CA GLY A 271 27.05 1.78 -10.41
C GLY A 271 25.75 2.39 -9.85
N GLY A 272 25.51 2.24 -8.55
CA GLY A 272 24.24 2.58 -7.90
C GLY A 272 23.24 1.43 -7.97
N LEU A 273 22.20 1.56 -7.15
CA LEU A 273 21.01 0.72 -7.23
C LEU A 273 19.87 1.54 -7.83
N ASP A 274 18.97 0.86 -8.52
CA ASP A 274 17.67 1.41 -8.92
C ASP A 274 16.98 2.06 -7.69
N PRO A 275 16.47 3.31 -7.79
CA PRO A 275 15.91 4.04 -6.64
C PRO A 275 14.79 3.31 -5.90
N ASP A 276 13.95 2.57 -6.63
CA ASP A 276 12.84 1.82 -6.04
C ASP A 276 13.38 0.63 -5.24
N ILE A 277 14.38 -0.07 -5.79
CA ILE A 277 15.06 -1.17 -5.11
C ILE A 277 15.80 -0.65 -3.89
N LEU A 278 16.51 0.47 -4.00
CA LEU A 278 17.27 1.05 -2.91
C LEU A 278 16.36 1.44 -1.73
N THR A 279 15.20 2.02 -2.03
CA THR A 279 14.20 2.39 -1.03
C THR A 279 13.62 1.15 -0.33
N ASP A 280 13.30 0.10 -1.09
CA ASP A 280 12.75 -1.14 -0.52
C ASP A 280 13.80 -1.95 0.26
N VAL A 281 15.05 -1.99 -0.21
CA VAL A 281 16.18 -2.59 0.52
C VAL A 281 16.35 -1.89 1.85
N THR A 282 16.41 -0.56 1.85
CA THR A 282 16.59 0.22 3.09
C THR A 282 15.43 -0.04 4.05
N THR A 283 14.19 -0.07 3.55
CA THR A 283 12.99 -0.35 4.36
C THR A 283 12.99 -1.78 4.92
N THR A 284 13.40 -2.76 4.12
CA THR A 284 13.44 -4.18 4.51
C THR A 284 14.52 -4.44 5.56
N VAL A 285 15.72 -3.86 5.38
CA VAL A 285 16.81 -3.96 6.36
C VAL A 285 16.36 -3.42 7.71
N VAL A 286 15.71 -2.26 7.70
CA VAL A 286 15.17 -1.59 8.88
C VAL A 286 14.05 -2.38 9.57
N ARG A 287 13.03 -2.78 8.81
CA ARG A 287 11.77 -3.28 9.36
C ARG A 287 11.84 -4.76 9.72
N ASP A 288 12.42 -5.54 8.82
CA ASP A 288 12.36 -7.00 8.87
C ASP A 288 13.70 -7.56 9.33
N MET A 289 14.81 -7.09 8.74
CA MET A 289 16.12 -7.67 8.99
C MET A 289 16.68 -7.32 10.37
N LEU A 290 16.44 -6.11 10.88
CA LEU A 290 16.92 -5.68 12.19
C LEU A 290 16.37 -6.56 13.33
N ALA A 291 15.13 -7.05 13.20
CA ALA A 291 14.53 -7.94 14.19
C ALA A 291 15.03 -9.39 14.09
N ILE A 292 15.38 -9.85 12.89
CA ILE A 292 15.74 -11.25 12.62
C ILE A 292 17.26 -11.47 12.74
N ASP A 293 18.07 -10.54 12.24
CA ASP A 293 19.53 -10.62 12.19
C ASP A 293 20.17 -9.23 12.34
N PRO A 294 20.22 -8.71 13.59
CA PRO A 294 20.77 -7.39 13.89
C PRO A 294 22.19 -7.13 13.35
N PRO A 295 23.19 -8.03 13.47
CA PRO A 295 24.55 -7.72 13.04
C PRO A 295 24.65 -7.50 11.53
N CYS A 296 23.99 -8.36 10.74
CA CYS A 296 23.98 -8.20 9.29
C CYS A 296 23.20 -6.94 8.86
N ALA A 297 22.09 -6.63 9.55
CA ALA A 297 21.33 -5.40 9.31
C ALA A 297 22.15 -4.12 9.57
N LEU A 298 22.92 -4.07 10.65
CA LEU A 298 23.78 -2.92 10.99
C LEU A 298 24.89 -2.71 9.95
N GLU A 299 25.48 -3.79 9.43
CA GLU A 299 26.49 -3.70 8.36
C GLU A 299 25.90 -3.17 7.05
N TRP A 300 24.68 -3.57 6.70
CA TRP A 300 23.94 -2.98 5.58
C TRP A 300 23.67 -1.49 5.82
N LEU A 301 23.22 -1.10 7.01
CA LEU A 301 22.97 0.30 7.37
C LEU A 301 24.24 1.16 7.33
N ASP A 302 25.42 0.58 7.56
CA ASP A 302 26.71 1.27 7.41
C ASP A 302 27.21 1.37 5.96
N ALA A 303 26.72 0.50 5.08
CA ALA A 303 27.10 0.46 3.68
C ALA A 303 26.16 1.29 2.78
N LEU A 304 24.87 1.32 3.09
CA LEU A 304 23.84 2.00 2.29
C LEU A 304 24.12 3.50 2.06
N PRO A 305 24.53 4.31 3.07
CA PRO A 305 24.84 5.72 2.87
C PRO A 305 26.03 5.99 1.93
N LYS A 306 26.89 4.99 1.72
CA LYS A 306 28.06 5.07 0.85
C LYS A 306 27.72 4.80 -0.62
N LEU A 307 26.49 4.37 -0.91
CA LEU A 307 26.08 4.05 -2.27
C LEU A 307 25.76 5.31 -3.09
N PRO A 308 26.02 5.29 -4.41
CA PRO A 308 25.65 6.39 -5.29
C PRO A 308 24.15 6.66 -5.24
N ARG A 309 23.77 7.94 -5.25
CA ARG A 309 22.36 8.38 -5.30
C ARG A 309 21.50 7.92 -4.12
N PHE A 310 22.11 7.45 -3.03
CA PHE A 310 21.39 7.04 -1.82
C PHE A 310 20.55 8.18 -1.23
N ALA A 311 21.17 9.32 -0.97
CA ALA A 311 20.47 10.48 -0.40
C ALA A 311 19.34 11.00 -1.30
N VAL A 312 19.57 11.01 -2.62
CA VAL A 312 18.57 11.45 -3.61
C VAL A 312 17.39 10.47 -3.69
N SER A 313 17.67 9.17 -3.69
CA SER A 313 16.62 8.14 -3.73
C SER A 313 15.78 8.16 -2.46
N LEU A 314 16.41 8.39 -1.31
CA LEU A 314 15.71 8.52 -0.03
C LEU A 314 14.85 9.79 0.04
N ALA A 315 15.33 10.90 -0.52
CA ALA A 315 14.59 12.16 -0.57
C ALA A 315 13.35 12.08 -1.48
N LEU A 316 13.44 11.29 -2.55
CA LEU A 316 12.34 11.03 -3.50
C LEU A 316 11.46 9.85 -3.09
N ALA A 317 11.77 9.18 -1.97
CA ALA A 317 11.01 8.03 -1.50
C ALA A 317 9.57 8.44 -1.15
N PRO A 318 8.58 7.56 -1.42
CA PRO A 318 7.19 7.82 -1.05
C PRO A 318 7.04 8.14 0.44
N PRO A 319 6.09 9.02 0.84
CA PRO A 319 5.86 9.36 2.25
C PRO A 319 5.80 8.18 3.22
N PRO A 320 5.11 7.04 2.93
CA PRO A 320 5.09 5.92 3.87
C PRO A 320 6.45 5.24 4.06
N ALA A 321 7.28 5.19 3.01
CA ALA A 321 8.63 4.64 3.11
C ALA A 321 9.55 5.60 3.88
N ARG A 322 9.43 6.91 3.59
CA ARG A 322 10.19 7.96 4.29
C ARG A 322 9.92 7.96 5.80
N ASP A 323 8.66 7.85 6.22
CA ASP A 323 8.30 7.85 7.66
C ASP A 323 8.86 6.62 8.40
N VAL A 324 8.83 5.45 7.75
CA VAL A 324 9.43 4.22 8.31
C VAL A 324 10.93 4.38 8.45
N LEU A 325 11.58 4.96 7.44
CA LEU A 325 13.02 5.16 7.43
C LEU A 325 13.44 6.18 8.49
N VAL A 326 12.76 7.32 8.62
CA VAL A 326 13.04 8.32 9.67
C VAL A 326 12.93 7.70 11.06
N ARG A 327 11.80 7.04 11.36
CA ARG A 327 11.57 6.42 12.67
C ARG A 327 12.62 5.35 13.00
N ALA A 328 13.04 4.60 12.01
CA ALA A 328 14.02 3.54 12.21
C ALA A 328 15.44 4.05 12.33
N PHE A 329 15.83 5.06 11.55
CA PHE A 329 17.13 5.69 11.73
C PHE A 329 17.22 6.38 13.09
N ASP A 330 16.14 7.01 13.58
CA ASP A 330 16.06 7.53 14.95
C ASP A 330 16.23 6.40 15.99
N ALA A 331 15.56 5.25 15.80
CA ALA A 331 15.69 4.09 16.69
C ALA A 331 17.10 3.47 16.67
N VAL A 332 17.72 3.35 15.50
CA VAL A 332 19.08 2.82 15.33
C VAL A 332 20.12 3.78 15.92
N VAL A 333 19.93 5.10 15.83
CA VAL A 333 20.77 6.09 16.51
C VAL A 333 20.68 5.93 18.03
N ILE A 334 19.47 5.72 18.56
CA ILE A 334 19.27 5.46 20.00
C ILE A 334 19.96 4.16 20.45
N GLU A 335 19.87 3.09 19.67
CA GLU A 335 20.56 1.82 19.98
C GLU A 335 22.09 1.95 19.86
N ARG A 336 22.60 2.68 18.87
CA ARG A 336 24.04 2.98 18.74
C ARG A 336 24.57 3.75 19.94
N ASP A 337 23.81 4.73 20.42
CA ASP A 337 24.16 5.49 21.63
C ASP A 337 24.03 4.65 22.91
N ALA A 338 23.06 3.73 22.98
CA ALA A 338 22.93 2.78 24.08
C ALA A 338 24.11 1.78 24.12
N VAL A 339 24.50 1.24 22.96
CA VAL A 339 25.64 0.32 22.82
C VAL A 339 26.97 1.04 23.05
N ALA A 340 27.13 2.28 22.59
CA ALA A 340 28.31 3.09 22.85
C ALA A 340 28.46 3.44 24.34
N ARG A 341 27.35 3.78 25.02
CA ARG A 341 27.33 3.98 26.48
C ARG A 341 27.64 2.71 27.25
N ALA A 342 27.09 1.56 26.83
CA ALA A 342 27.40 0.27 27.44
C ALA A 342 28.87 -0.13 27.26
N ARG A 343 29.48 0.14 26.10
CA ARG A 343 30.91 -0.09 25.86
C ARG A 343 31.82 0.87 26.63
N GLY A 344 31.40 2.13 26.81
CA GLY A 344 32.11 3.09 27.66
C GLY A 344 32.06 2.75 29.15
N ALA A 345 30.98 2.11 29.62
CA ALA A 345 30.82 1.67 31.00
C ALA A 345 31.64 0.41 31.35
N PHE A 346 32.12 -0.35 30.37
CA PHE A 346 33.01 -1.51 30.54
C PHE A 346 34.49 -1.19 30.27
N ALA A 347 34.83 0.08 29.99
CA ALA A 347 36.19 0.55 29.73
C ALA A 347 36.79 1.40 30.88
N LEU A 348 36.21 1.28 32.08
CA LEU A 348 36.78 1.67 33.39
C LEU A 348 36.92 0.40 34.23
#